data_AF-A0A3D3I521-F1
#
_entry.id   AF-A0A3D3I521-F1
#
_cell.length_a   1.000
_cell.length_b   1.000
_cell.length_c   1.000
_cell.angle_alpha   90.00
_cell.angle_beta   90.00
_cell.angle_gamma   90.00
#
_symmetry.space_group_name_H-M   'P 1'
#
loop_
_entity.id
_entity.type
_entity.pdbx_description
1 polymer ?
#
loop_
_entity_poly.entity_id
_entity_poly.type
_entity_poly.pdbx_seq_one_letter_code
_entity_poly.pdbx_strand_id
1 'polypeptide(L)'
;IANSAEFIQDIESYYSKNGYYPNSLQAAWKDYYPDVVGIEKFHYAKYEDTYNLFFEQPRFFFDNWGTREFVVYNKQDKHIMLSHTSWILIFTPEQMQTNQGWYEFHDVPNTHWKYFWFD
;
A
#
# COMPACT_ATOMS: atom_id res chain seq x y z
N ILE A 1 2.90 10.40 -6.28
CA ILE A 1 3.51 9.15 -6.79
C ILE A 1 3.24 9.05 -8.29
N ALA A 2 4.25 8.82 -9.12
CA ALA A 2 4.09 8.73 -10.57
C ALA A 2 3.38 7.42 -10.98
N ASN A 3 2.68 7.44 -12.12
CA ASN A 3 1.94 6.32 -12.73
C ASN A 3 0.85 5.66 -11.86
N SER A 4 0.58 6.17 -10.64
CA SER A 4 -0.46 5.61 -9.79
C SER A 4 -1.87 6.05 -10.17
N ALA A 5 -2.02 7.21 -10.85
CA ALA A 5 -3.32 7.80 -11.16
C ALA A 5 -4.15 6.91 -12.09
N GLU A 6 -3.54 6.40 -13.16
CA GLU A 6 -4.18 5.47 -14.10
C GLU A 6 -4.59 4.17 -13.39
N PHE A 7 -3.70 3.60 -12.58
CA PHE A 7 -4.01 2.37 -11.86
C PHE A 7 -5.17 2.54 -10.87
N ILE A 8 -5.16 3.62 -10.08
CA ILE A 8 -6.26 3.97 -9.17
C ILE A 8 -7.56 4.15 -9.96
N GLN A 9 -7.52 4.91 -11.06
CA GLN A 9 -8.69 5.17 -11.90
C GLN A 9 -9.31 3.87 -12.44
N ASP A 10 -8.49 2.90 -12.86
CA ASP A 10 -8.97 1.62 -13.36
C ASP A 10 -9.61 0.75 -12.27
N ILE A 11 -9.05 0.76 -11.05
CA ILE A 11 -9.65 0.10 -9.89
C ILE A 11 -10.99 0.74 -9.51
N GLU A 12 -11.07 2.07 -9.47
CA GLU A 12 -12.32 2.78 -9.16
C GLU A 12 -13.38 2.59 -10.26
N SER A 13 -12.94 2.52 -11.52
CA SER A 13 -13.81 2.21 -12.65
C SER A 13 -14.36 0.79 -12.56
N TYR A 14 -13.54 -0.18 -12.12
CA TYR A 14 -13.98 -1.53 -11.84
C TYR A 14 -15.03 -1.55 -10.72
N TYR A 15 -14.78 -0.86 -9.60
CA TYR A 15 -15.73 -0.77 -8.49
C TYR A 15 -17.06 -0.16 -8.94
N SER A 16 -17.01 0.94 -9.70
CA SER A 16 -18.22 1.62 -10.21
C SER A 16 -19.08 0.72 -11.10
N LYS A 17 -18.47 -0.23 -11.82
CA LYS A 17 -19.17 -1.19 -12.69
C LYS A 17 -19.71 -2.41 -11.95
N ASN A 18 -19.00 -2.88 -10.92
CA ASN A 18 -19.28 -4.18 -10.29
C ASN A 18 -19.85 -4.06 -8.86
N GLY A 19 -19.71 -2.91 -8.20
CA GLY A 19 -20.12 -2.66 -6.81
C GLY A 19 -19.16 -3.21 -5.75
N TYR A 20 -18.01 -3.77 -6.15
CA TYR A 20 -17.00 -4.29 -5.23
C TYR A 20 -15.59 -4.17 -5.83
N TYR A 21 -14.56 -4.14 -4.97
CA TYR A 21 -13.17 -4.15 -5.42
C TYR A 21 -12.67 -5.54 -5.80
N PRO A 22 -11.73 -5.64 -6.74
CA PRO A 22 -11.10 -6.91 -7.12
C PRO A 22 -10.59 -7.67 -5.90
N ASN A 23 -10.79 -8.99 -5.88
CA ASN A 23 -10.27 -9.81 -4.77
C ASN A 23 -8.73 -9.94 -4.81
N SER A 24 -8.15 -9.84 -6.00
CA SER A 24 -6.70 -9.85 -6.23
C SER A 24 -6.40 -9.15 -7.55
N LEU A 25 -5.21 -8.54 -7.63
CA LEU A 25 -4.63 -7.96 -8.85
C LEU A 25 -3.24 -8.55 -9.12
N GLN A 26 -3.10 -9.86 -8.87
CA GLN A 26 -1.89 -10.60 -9.18
C GLN A 26 -2.01 -11.26 -10.56
N ALA A 27 -1.17 -10.83 -11.48
CA ALA A 27 -1.08 -11.37 -12.83
C ALA A 27 0.40 -11.58 -13.24
N ALA A 28 0.60 -12.33 -14.32
CA ALA A 28 1.93 -12.62 -14.87
C ALA A 28 2.61 -11.37 -15.47
N TRP A 29 1.81 -10.47 -16.05
CA TRP A 29 2.29 -9.26 -16.73
C TRP A 29 2.19 -8.04 -15.81
N LYS A 30 3.17 -7.14 -15.92
CA LYS A 30 3.27 -5.91 -15.14
C LYS A 30 2.63 -4.77 -15.91
N ASP A 31 1.32 -4.61 -15.77
CA ASP A 31 0.59 -3.55 -16.45
C ASP A 31 0.72 -2.20 -15.71
N TYR A 32 0.98 -2.24 -14.40
CA TYR A 32 1.08 -1.05 -13.55
C TYR A 32 2.35 -1.09 -12.68
N TYR A 33 3.15 -0.01 -12.74
CA TYR A 33 4.39 0.12 -11.97
C TYR A 33 4.60 1.56 -11.50
N PRO A 34 5.11 1.78 -10.28
CA PRO A 34 5.54 3.10 -9.86
C PRO A 34 6.81 3.47 -10.65
N ASP A 35 6.89 4.69 -11.17
CA ASP A 35 8.11 5.22 -11.79
C ASP A 35 9.15 5.56 -10.70
N VAL A 36 9.59 4.53 -9.97
CA VAL A 36 10.51 4.59 -8.85
C VAL A 36 11.63 3.59 -9.11
N VAL A 37 12.87 4.10 -9.09
CA VAL A 37 14.06 3.28 -9.38
C VAL A 37 14.13 2.10 -8.43
N GLY A 38 14.29 0.90 -9.00
CA GLY A 38 14.40 -0.35 -8.23
C GLY A 38 13.07 -0.98 -7.82
N ILE A 39 11.93 -0.37 -8.17
CA ILE A 39 10.59 -0.91 -7.84
C ILE A 39 9.90 -1.46 -9.06
N GLU A 40 9.53 -2.72 -8.95
CA GLU A 40 9.03 -3.49 -10.09
C GLU A 40 7.54 -3.33 -10.35
N LYS A 41 6.73 -3.09 -9.31
CA LYS A 41 5.27 -3.01 -9.39
C LYS A 41 4.65 -2.41 -8.14
N PHE A 42 3.40 -1.99 -8.27
CA PHE A 42 2.53 -1.79 -7.11
C PHE A 42 2.06 -3.15 -6.57
N HIS A 43 1.92 -3.24 -5.26
CA HIS A 43 1.21 -4.30 -4.58
C HIS A 43 -0.20 -3.83 -4.25
N TYR A 44 -1.18 -4.72 -4.40
CA TYR A 44 -2.58 -4.48 -4.10
C TYR A 44 -3.01 -5.39 -2.95
N ALA A 45 -3.64 -4.82 -1.94
CA ALA A 45 -4.29 -5.56 -0.87
C ALA A 45 -5.70 -4.99 -0.64
N LYS A 46 -6.73 -5.79 -0.91
CA LYS A 46 -8.11 -5.44 -0.56
C LYS A 46 -8.26 -5.42 0.96
N TYR A 47 -8.96 -4.42 1.49
CA TYR A 47 -9.29 -4.32 2.91
C TYR A 47 -10.72 -3.80 3.07
N GLU A 48 -11.61 -4.65 3.58
CA GLU A 48 -13.05 -4.33 3.73
C GLU A 48 -13.67 -3.76 2.43
N ASP A 49 -14.16 -2.51 2.50
CA ASP A 49 -14.75 -1.70 1.46
C ASP A 49 -13.74 -0.69 0.85
N THR A 50 -12.45 -1.01 0.94
CA THR A 50 -11.34 -0.23 0.40
C THR A 50 -10.17 -1.14 -0.02
N TYR A 51 -9.02 -0.55 -0.32
CA TYR A 51 -7.79 -1.25 -0.67
C TYR A 51 -6.57 -0.39 -0.37
N ASN A 52 -5.44 -1.08 -0.19
CA ASN A 52 -4.12 -0.48 -0.16
C ASN A 52 -3.42 -0.73 -1.49
N LEU A 53 -2.83 0.33 -2.06
CA LEU A 53 -1.75 0.21 -3.05
C LEU A 53 -0.44 0.58 -2.39
N PHE A 54 0.58 -0.26 -2.54
CA PHE A 54 1.84 0.01 -1.86
C PHE A 54 3.06 -0.54 -2.59
N PHE A 55 4.21 0.00 -2.21
CA PHE A 55 5.52 -0.52 -2.56
C PHE A 55 6.52 -0.12 -1.47
N GLU A 56 7.60 -0.89 -1.34
CA GLU A 56 8.72 -0.53 -0.49
C GLU A 56 9.57 0.52 -1.22
N GLN A 57 9.87 1.67 -0.63
CA GLN A 57 10.75 2.67 -1.22
C GLN A 57 12.21 2.31 -0.88
N PRO A 58 13.08 2.07 -1.88
CA PRO A 58 14.46 1.71 -1.60
C PRO A 58 15.22 2.89 -1.00
N ARG A 59 15.82 2.70 0.17
CA ARG A 59 16.47 3.78 0.92
C ARG A 59 18.00 3.85 0.74
N PHE A 60 18.50 3.57 -0.47
CA PHE A 60 19.93 3.37 -0.75
C PHE A 60 20.85 4.55 -0.39
N PHE A 61 20.33 5.78 -0.31
CA PHE A 61 21.11 7.00 -0.06
C PHE A 61 20.63 7.82 1.15
N PHE A 62 19.79 7.25 2.03
CA PHE A 62 19.21 7.99 3.16
C PHE A 62 19.86 7.64 4.50
N ASP A 63 19.72 8.58 5.45
CA ASP A 63 20.47 8.66 6.70
C ASP A 63 20.13 7.57 7.72
N ASN A 64 18.95 6.94 7.63
CA ASN A 64 18.58 5.84 8.55
C ASN A 64 18.71 4.49 7.83
N TRP A 65 19.93 3.97 7.84
CA TRP A 65 20.24 2.59 7.47
C TRP A 65 19.47 1.61 8.35
N GLY A 66 18.96 0.53 7.75
CA GLY A 66 18.15 -0.48 8.43
C GLY A 66 16.64 -0.22 8.34
N THR A 67 16.21 1.03 8.24
CA THR A 67 14.78 1.36 8.12
C THR A 67 14.22 0.89 6.77
N ARG A 68 13.12 0.14 6.83
CA ARG A 68 12.29 -0.16 5.66
C ARG A 68 11.16 0.85 5.57
N GLU A 69 11.00 1.45 4.40
CA GLU A 69 9.98 2.48 4.16
C GLU A 69 8.95 1.94 3.17
N PHE A 70 7.68 1.94 3.56
CA PHE A 70 6.58 1.57 2.67
C PHE A 70 5.76 2.79 2.32
N VAL A 71 5.54 2.99 1.02
CA VAL A 71 4.65 4.02 0.48
C VAL A 71 3.30 3.39 0.26
N VAL A 72 2.25 3.92 0.89
CA VAL A 72 0.92 3.28 0.90
C VAL A 72 -0.16 4.29 0.58
N TYR A 73 -1.01 3.94 -0.37
CA TYR A 73 -2.25 4.63 -0.71
C TYR A 73 -3.45 3.91 -0.14
N ASN A 74 -4.40 4.65 0.42
CA ASN A 74 -5.76 4.16 0.71
C ASN A 74 -6.75 5.32 0.59
N LYS A 75 -7.72 5.23 -0.31
CA LYS A 75 -8.64 6.33 -0.63
C LYS A 75 -9.49 6.83 0.55
N GLN A 76 -9.67 6.01 1.58
CA GLN A 76 -10.44 6.34 2.78
C GLN A 76 -9.54 6.67 3.98
N ASP A 77 -8.22 6.77 3.77
CA ASP A 77 -7.21 6.92 4.81
C ASP A 77 -7.22 5.82 5.88
N LYS A 78 -7.80 4.65 5.55
CA LYS A 78 -7.77 3.41 6.34
C LYS A 78 -6.51 2.60 6.05
N HIS A 79 -5.34 3.22 6.06
CA HIS A 79 -4.07 2.56 5.75
C HIS A 79 -3.78 1.43 6.73
N ILE A 80 -3.37 0.28 6.20
CA ILE A 80 -2.91 -0.87 6.98
C ILE A 80 -1.64 -1.39 6.35
N MET A 81 -0.54 -1.28 7.09
CA MET A 81 0.73 -1.89 6.72
C MET A 81 1.25 -2.63 7.93
N LEU A 82 1.23 -3.96 7.86
CA LEU A 82 1.61 -4.83 8.98
C LEU A 82 3.04 -5.33 8.80
N SER A 83 3.77 -5.42 9.90
CA SER A 83 5.14 -5.97 9.93
C SER A 83 5.18 -7.46 9.57
N HIS A 84 4.14 -8.21 9.94
CA HIS A 84 4.10 -9.66 9.76
C HIS A 84 2.81 -10.12 9.10
N THR A 85 2.96 -10.93 8.05
CA THR A 85 1.82 -11.57 7.36
C THR A 85 1.03 -12.49 8.29
N SER A 86 1.66 -13.11 9.30
CA SER A 86 0.98 -13.97 10.26
C SER A 86 -0.11 -13.23 11.04
N TRP A 87 0.06 -11.92 11.27
CA TRP A 87 -0.91 -11.09 11.99
C TRP A 87 -2.26 -11.01 11.29
N ILE A 88 -2.26 -11.03 9.95
CA ILE A 88 -3.48 -11.10 9.13
C ILE A 88 -4.31 -12.35 9.46
N LEU A 89 -3.65 -13.43 9.88
CA LEU A 89 -4.28 -14.72 10.12
C LEU A 89 -4.72 -14.91 11.58
N ILE A 90 -4.19 -14.12 12.51
CA ILE A 90 -4.40 -14.32 13.96
C ILE A 90 -5.13 -13.16 14.64
N PHE A 91 -5.09 -11.95 14.07
CA PHE A 91 -5.70 -10.77 14.65
C PHE A 91 -7.06 -10.46 14.01
N THR A 92 -7.98 -9.93 14.81
CA THR A 92 -9.21 -9.31 14.30
C THR A 92 -8.88 -8.00 13.57
N PRO A 93 -9.78 -7.48 12.71
CA PRO A 93 -9.60 -6.18 12.08
C PRO A 93 -9.28 -5.04 13.06
N GLU A 94 -9.93 -5.01 14.22
CA GLU A 94 -9.70 -4.01 15.25
C GLU A 94 -8.30 -4.16 15.87
N GLN A 95 -7.87 -5.40 16.11
CA GLN A 95 -6.53 -5.68 16.64
C GLN A 95 -5.42 -5.31 15.64
N MET A 96 -5.67 -5.46 14.33
CA MET A 96 -4.73 -5.04 13.29
C MET A 96 -4.55 -3.52 13.26
N GLN A 97 -5.58 -2.73 13.57
CA GLN A 97 -5.47 -1.26 13.59
C GLN A 97 -4.50 -0.78 14.69
N THR A 98 -4.38 -1.50 15.79
CA THR A 98 -3.49 -1.14 16.91
C THR A 98 -2.12 -1.82 16.85
N ASN A 99 -1.98 -2.90 16.07
CA ASN A 99 -0.75 -3.70 15.99
C ASN A 99 -0.23 -3.73 14.55
N GLN A 100 0.41 -2.64 14.15
CA GLN A 100 0.92 -2.49 12.78
C GLN A 100 2.43 -2.70 12.70
N GLY A 101 3.16 -2.35 13.76
CA GLY A 101 4.58 -2.63 13.96
C GLY A 101 5.54 -1.71 13.20
N TRP A 102 5.04 -0.69 12.51
CA TRP A 102 5.86 0.49 12.18
C TRP A 102 6.08 1.33 13.44
N TYR A 103 7.22 2.00 13.52
CA TYR A 103 7.54 2.91 14.62
C TYR A 103 7.21 4.38 14.30
N GLU A 104 7.08 4.73 13.01
CA GLU A 104 6.77 6.08 12.56
C GLU A 104 5.99 6.06 11.22
N PHE A 105 5.15 7.08 11.00
CA PHE A 105 4.50 7.31 9.72
C PHE A 105 4.45 8.80 9.40
N HIS A 106 4.40 9.12 8.10
CA HIS A 106 4.36 10.49 7.61
C HIS A 106 3.31 10.65 6.51
N ASP A 107 2.53 11.72 6.60
CA ASP A 107 1.70 12.14 5.48
C ASP A 107 2.58 12.67 4.35
N VAL A 108 2.16 12.46 3.10
CA VAL A 108 2.79 13.07 1.94
C VAL A 108 1.90 14.13 1.31
N PRO A 109 2.46 15.06 0.51
CA PRO A 109 1.67 16.08 -0.17
C PRO A 109 0.59 15.51 -1.11
N ASN A 110 0.73 14.26 -1.57
CA ASN A 110 -0.27 13.59 -2.37
C ASN A 110 -1.39 13.03 -1.47
N THR A 111 -2.63 13.45 -1.68
CA THR A 111 -3.79 13.00 -0.89
C THR A 111 -3.88 11.48 -0.83
N HIS A 112 -4.22 10.96 0.35
CA HIS A 112 -4.41 9.52 0.62
C HIS A 112 -3.15 8.66 0.58
N TRP A 113 -1.97 9.25 0.43
CA TRP A 113 -0.69 8.55 0.49
C TRP A 113 0.00 8.83 1.84
N LYS A 114 0.68 7.82 2.37
CA LYS A 114 1.51 7.90 3.58
C LYS A 114 2.78 7.06 3.43
N TYR A 115 3.82 7.43 4.16
CA TYR A 115 5.01 6.61 4.39
C TYR A 115 4.91 5.92 5.74
N PHE A 116 5.33 4.66 5.82
CA PHE A 116 5.41 3.88 7.05
C PHE A 116 6.83 3.34 7.23
N TRP A 117 7.42 3.55 8.39
CA TRP A 117 8.79 3.14 8.71
C TRP A 117 8.83 1.98 9.68
N PHE A 118 9.56 0.94 9.28
CA PHE A 118 9.79 -0.28 10.05
C PHE A 118 11.29 -0.43 10.34
N ASP A 119 11.61 -1.08 11.45
CA ASP A 119 12.96 -1.42 11.88
C ASP A 119 13.46 -2.77 11.34
#